data_AF-A0A9E2ZGI2-F1
#
_entry.id   AF-A0A9E2ZGI2-F1
#
_cell.length_a   1.000
_cell.length_b   1.000
_cell.length_c   1.000
_cell.angle_alpha   90.00
_cell.angle_beta   90.00
_cell.angle_gamma   90.00
#
_symmetry.space_group_name_H-M   'P 1'
#
loop_
_entity.id
_entity.type
_entity.pdbx_description
1 polymer ?
#
loop_
_entity_poly.entity_id
_entity_poly.type
_entity_poly.pdbx_seq_one_letter_code
_entity_poly.pdbx_strand_id
1 'polypeptide(L)'
;MSKHAERLARDHCLAPERVDAPIYGGRYRRLFEHLPLLRIDEEALHALGRPGGPCDVGVDFTDDEESSVSAVWPFFGQFVAHDITADRSPLGHRADPAQVRNFRTPKANLEGLYGAGPVGSPYLYDTQDPAKLLLGPGAHDVPRNHQGIALLGDPRNDVHLFMSQMQVAFIGLHNRLVERLRSDGIPEEDLFEEARRAATWHYQHVIVCEFLPGLVGAELIAELMEGGARLYRV
;
A
#
# COMPACT_ATOMS: atom_id res chain seq x y z
N MET A 1 -33.24 -2.46 2.92
CA MET A 1 -31.77 -2.30 2.82
C MET A 1 -31.20 -3.58 2.24
N SER A 2 -30.47 -3.48 1.11
CA SER A 2 -30.05 -4.64 0.31
C SER A 2 -29.06 -5.50 1.08
N LYS A 3 -29.25 -6.84 1.07
CA LYS A 3 -28.33 -7.86 1.62
C LYS A 3 -26.89 -7.75 1.08
N HIS A 4 -26.62 -6.86 0.13
CA HIS A 4 -25.27 -6.57 -0.37
C HIS A 4 -24.42 -5.70 0.56
N ALA A 5 -25.00 -4.81 1.38
CA ALA A 5 -24.23 -3.89 2.21
C ALA A 5 -23.51 -4.59 3.38
N GLU A 6 -24.16 -5.57 4.02
CA GLU A 6 -23.61 -6.31 5.17
C GLU A 6 -22.32 -7.11 4.89
N ARG A 7 -21.93 -7.25 3.62
CA ARG A 7 -20.78 -8.06 3.20
C ARG A 7 -19.50 -7.24 2.99
N LEU A 8 -19.59 -5.92 2.87
CA LEU A 8 -18.44 -5.09 2.48
C LEU A 8 -17.36 -5.01 3.56
N ALA A 9 -17.68 -4.90 4.85
CA ALA A 9 -16.64 -4.69 5.87
C ALA A 9 -15.97 -5.98 6.43
N ARG A 10 -16.40 -7.17 6.01
CA ARG A 10 -16.03 -8.43 6.71
C ARG A 10 -14.68 -9.02 6.32
N ASP A 11 -14.20 -8.74 5.10
CA ASP A 11 -13.18 -9.59 4.48
C ASP A 11 -11.99 -8.85 3.85
N HIS A 12 -11.83 -7.53 4.04
CA HIS A 12 -10.77 -6.72 3.38
C HIS A 12 -9.32 -7.08 3.73
N CYS A 13 -9.07 -8.10 4.56
CA CYS A 13 -7.77 -8.78 4.63
C CYS A 13 -7.79 -10.01 3.70
N LEU A 14 -8.03 -9.79 2.40
CA LEU A 14 -8.01 -10.84 1.38
C LEU A 14 -6.57 -11.20 1.04
N ALA A 15 -5.94 -12.01 1.89
CA ALA A 15 -4.92 -12.92 1.37
C ALA A 15 -5.58 -13.80 0.29
N PRO A 16 -4.96 -14.05 -0.88
CA PRO A 16 -5.55 -14.74 -2.04
C PRO A 16 -6.17 -16.15 -1.84
N GLU A 17 -6.26 -16.65 -0.62
CA GLU A 17 -6.81 -17.98 -0.29
C GLU A 17 -8.16 -17.94 0.44
N ARG A 18 -8.76 -16.77 0.67
CA ARG A 18 -9.72 -16.61 1.76
C ARG A 18 -11.21 -16.61 1.43
N VAL A 19 -11.64 -17.06 0.25
CA VAL A 19 -13.09 -17.05 -0.05
C VAL A 19 -13.78 -18.38 0.24
N ASP A 20 -13.27 -19.58 -0.13
CA ASP A 20 -14.04 -20.84 0.09
C ASP A 20 -13.21 -22.17 0.01
N ALA A 21 -11.91 -22.18 0.35
CA ALA A 21 -11.09 -23.41 0.27
C ALA A 21 -11.01 -24.19 1.61
N PRO A 22 -11.04 -25.55 1.60
CA PRO A 22 -10.89 -26.36 2.80
C PRO A 22 -9.52 -26.12 3.45
N ILE A 23 -9.54 -25.92 4.77
CA ILE A 23 -8.40 -25.58 5.63
C ILE A 23 -7.33 -26.67 5.55
N TYR A 24 -6.27 -26.42 4.78
CA TYR A 24 -4.96 -26.99 5.05
C TYR A 24 -3.94 -25.86 5.03
N GLY A 25 -3.56 -25.35 6.23
CA GLY A 25 -2.25 -24.71 6.37
C GLY A 25 -2.07 -23.43 7.19
N GLY A 26 -3.06 -22.91 7.91
CA GLY A 26 -2.86 -21.73 8.79
C GLY A 26 -3.60 -21.83 10.12
N ARG A 27 -2.89 -21.85 11.26
CA ARG A 27 -3.47 -21.98 12.62
C ARG A 27 -3.83 -20.64 13.26
N TYR A 28 -4.55 -19.77 12.55
CA TYR A 28 -5.14 -18.61 13.23
C TYR A 28 -6.37 -19.11 14.01
N ARG A 29 -6.30 -19.04 15.35
CA ARG A 29 -7.41 -19.36 16.26
C ARG A 29 -8.01 -18.09 16.82
N ARG A 30 -9.26 -18.15 17.27
CA ARG A 30 -9.83 -17.09 18.11
C ARG A 30 -9.07 -17.06 19.43
N LEU A 31 -8.54 -15.91 19.81
CA LEU A 31 -7.92 -15.73 21.13
C LEU A 31 -8.95 -15.96 22.26
N PHE A 32 -10.22 -15.63 21.99
CA PHE A 32 -11.36 -15.85 22.89
C PHE A 32 -12.48 -16.58 22.14
N GLU A 33 -12.48 -17.91 22.19
CA GLU A 33 -13.39 -18.75 21.39
C GLU A 33 -14.88 -18.51 21.70
N HIS A 34 -15.19 -18.12 22.93
CA HIS A 34 -16.56 -17.95 23.43
C HIS A 34 -17.08 -16.50 23.35
N LEU A 35 -16.22 -15.53 23.04
CA LEU A 35 -16.70 -14.16 22.92
C LEU A 35 -17.50 -13.98 21.62
N PRO A 36 -18.67 -13.34 21.68
CA PRO A 36 -19.40 -12.95 20.48
C PRO A 36 -18.55 -11.99 19.66
N LEU A 37 -18.71 -12.06 18.33
CA LEU A 37 -18.06 -11.11 17.43
C LEU A 37 -18.58 -9.70 17.73
N LEU A 38 -17.68 -8.73 17.73
CA LEU A 38 -18.05 -7.32 17.77
C LEU A 38 -18.86 -7.02 16.48
N ARG A 39 -20.14 -6.69 16.66
CA ARG A 39 -21.03 -6.24 15.58
C ARG A 39 -21.37 -4.79 15.85
N ILE A 40 -20.92 -3.90 14.96
CA ILE A 40 -21.21 -2.48 15.02
C ILE A 40 -22.10 -2.13 13.84
N ASP A 41 -23.04 -1.22 14.08
CA ASP A 41 -23.88 -0.67 13.04
C ASP A 41 -23.05 0.13 12.03
N GLU A 42 -23.32 -0.06 10.74
CA GLU A 42 -22.51 0.54 9.67
C GLU A 42 -22.68 2.06 9.63
N GLU A 43 -23.89 2.55 9.87
CA GLU A 43 -24.16 3.99 9.91
C GLU A 43 -23.39 4.66 11.06
N ALA A 44 -23.29 3.99 12.21
CA ALA A 44 -22.45 4.42 13.32
C ALA A 44 -20.95 4.46 12.94
N LEU A 45 -20.43 3.46 12.22
CA LEU A 45 -19.04 3.46 11.73
C LEU A 45 -18.77 4.60 10.74
N HIS A 46 -19.68 4.84 9.80
CA HIS A 46 -19.58 5.98 8.87
C HIS A 46 -19.66 7.32 9.61
N ALA A 47 -20.51 7.43 10.64
CA ALA A 47 -20.61 8.63 11.46
C ALA A 47 -19.32 8.92 12.26
N LEU A 48 -18.59 7.87 12.66
CA LEU A 48 -17.27 8.00 13.29
C LEU A 48 -16.21 8.54 12.32
N GLY A 49 -16.15 7.97 11.11
CA GLY A 49 -15.08 8.23 10.14
C GLY A 49 -15.32 9.35 9.13
N ARG A 50 -16.52 9.93 9.05
CA ARG A 50 -16.80 11.05 8.13
C ARG A 50 -16.01 12.31 8.51
N PRO A 51 -15.75 13.21 7.55
CA PRO A 51 -15.24 14.55 7.88
C PRO A 51 -16.10 15.25 8.95
N GLY A 52 -15.45 15.81 9.97
CA GLY A 52 -16.05 16.36 11.18
C GLY A 52 -16.62 15.33 12.16
N GLY A 53 -16.40 14.03 11.92
CA GLY A 53 -16.77 12.94 12.82
C GLY A 53 -15.74 12.74 13.94
N PRO A 54 -16.05 11.95 14.99
CA PRO A 54 -15.15 11.70 16.12
C PRO A 54 -13.73 11.21 15.80
N CYS A 55 -13.52 10.55 14.66
CA CYS A 55 -12.19 10.13 14.22
C CYS A 55 -11.50 11.16 13.31
N ASP A 56 -12.19 12.24 12.95
CA ASP A 56 -11.56 13.41 12.34
C ASP A 56 -10.96 14.24 13.47
N VAL A 57 -9.64 14.45 13.43
CA VAL A 57 -8.77 15.00 14.50
C VAL A 57 -9.15 16.44 14.92
N GLY A 58 -10.30 16.96 14.46
CA GLY A 58 -10.80 18.32 14.66
C GLY A 58 -12.07 18.45 15.52
N VAL A 59 -12.58 17.39 16.17
CA VAL A 59 -13.70 17.50 17.13
C VAL A 59 -13.24 17.28 18.57
N ASP A 60 -12.98 18.38 19.26
CA ASP A 60 -13.00 18.51 20.73
C ASP A 60 -12.22 17.45 21.55
N PHE A 61 -10.95 17.22 21.22
CA PHE A 61 -10.03 16.63 22.21
C PHE A 61 -9.10 17.72 22.75
N THR A 62 -9.39 18.16 23.97
CA THR A 62 -8.49 18.99 24.81
C THR A 62 -7.30 18.21 25.36
N ASP A 63 -7.07 16.99 24.86
CA ASP A 63 -5.97 16.14 25.28
C ASP A 63 -4.71 16.58 24.54
N ASP A 64 -3.66 16.89 25.30
CA ASP A 64 -2.31 17.05 24.75
C ASP A 64 -1.99 15.82 23.88
N GLU A 65 -1.50 16.04 22.66
CA GLU A 65 -1.15 14.94 21.76
C GLU A 65 -0.18 13.98 22.48
N GLU A 66 -0.61 12.74 22.75
CA GLU A 66 0.25 11.72 23.38
C GLU A 66 1.48 11.39 22.51
N SER A 67 1.40 11.68 21.21
CA SER A 67 2.47 11.45 20.24
C SER A 67 2.41 12.47 19.11
N SER A 68 3.53 13.12 18.83
CA SER A 68 3.73 13.97 17.64
C SER A 68 4.01 13.16 16.36
N VAL A 69 4.03 11.83 16.45
CA VAL A 69 4.31 10.92 15.34
C VAL A 69 3.00 10.42 14.75
N SER A 70 2.80 10.65 13.45
CA SER A 70 1.61 10.20 12.73
C SER A 70 1.48 8.67 12.75
N ALA A 71 0.27 8.19 13.04
CA ALA A 71 -0.06 6.76 13.08
C ALA A 71 0.04 6.06 11.70
N VAL A 72 0.26 6.80 10.62
CA VAL A 72 0.41 6.22 9.27
C VAL A 72 1.75 5.50 9.08
N TRP A 73 2.79 5.88 9.82
CA TRP A 73 4.17 5.43 9.57
C TRP A 73 4.38 3.91 9.62
N PRO A 74 3.75 3.14 10.54
CA PRO A 74 3.84 1.67 10.50
C PRO A 74 3.30 1.08 9.19
N PHE A 75 2.21 1.62 8.65
CA PHE A 75 1.66 1.16 7.38
C PHE A 75 2.58 1.53 6.22
N PHE A 76 3.12 2.75 6.21
CA PHE A 76 4.10 3.17 5.21
C PHE A 76 5.36 2.29 5.26
N GLY A 77 5.86 1.96 6.45
CA GLY A 77 6.98 1.03 6.62
C GLY A 77 6.69 -0.37 6.05
N GLN A 78 5.47 -0.88 6.23
CA GLN A 78 5.04 -2.12 5.59
C GLN A 78 5.03 -2.01 4.06
N PHE A 79 4.55 -0.89 3.51
CA PHE A 79 4.55 -0.64 2.07
C PHE A 79 5.98 -0.61 1.51
N VAL A 80 6.90 0.08 2.19
CA VAL A 80 8.33 0.10 1.84
C VAL A 80 8.91 -1.31 1.85
N ALA A 81 8.62 -2.09 2.89
CA ALA A 81 9.08 -3.48 2.99
C ALA A 81 8.58 -4.34 1.83
N HIS A 82 7.31 -4.18 1.42
CA HIS A 82 6.76 -4.90 0.26
C HIS A 82 7.40 -4.49 -1.07
N ASP A 83 7.82 -3.23 -1.21
CA ASP A 83 8.49 -2.75 -2.42
C ASP A 83 9.90 -3.32 -2.54
N ILE A 84 10.71 -3.25 -1.47
CA ILE A 84 12.12 -3.63 -1.52
C ILE A 84 12.37 -5.13 -1.29
N THR A 85 11.39 -5.87 -0.74
CA THR A 85 11.53 -7.30 -0.44
C THR A 85 10.32 -8.16 -0.80
N ALA A 86 10.59 -9.35 -1.32
CA ALA A 86 9.64 -10.46 -1.33
C ALA A 86 10.39 -11.78 -1.16
N ASP A 87 10.04 -12.55 -0.13
CA ASP A 87 10.46 -13.95 -0.02
C ASP A 87 9.29 -14.85 -0.41
N ARG A 88 9.53 -15.77 -1.35
CA ARG A 88 8.58 -16.79 -1.79
C ARG A 88 9.11 -18.20 -1.54
N SER A 89 10.18 -18.33 -0.77
CA SER A 89 10.77 -19.60 -0.41
C SER A 89 9.82 -20.40 0.49
N PRO A 90 9.77 -21.74 0.38
CA PRO A 90 8.99 -22.56 1.29
C PRO A 90 9.45 -22.37 2.75
N LEU A 91 8.49 -22.28 3.67
CA LEU A 91 8.81 -22.26 5.11
C LEU A 91 9.37 -23.62 5.54
N GLY A 92 10.57 -23.63 6.11
CA GLY A 92 11.25 -24.86 6.57
C GLY A 92 12.06 -24.64 7.85
N HIS A 93 12.13 -25.68 8.70
CA HIS A 93 12.82 -25.65 10.00
C HIS A 93 14.36 -25.47 9.89
N ARG A 94 14.93 -25.61 8.69
CA ARG A 94 16.35 -25.42 8.38
C ARG A 94 16.50 -24.81 6.98
N ALA A 95 15.86 -23.67 6.75
CA ALA A 95 16.08 -22.93 5.51
C ALA A 95 17.58 -22.58 5.40
N ASP A 96 18.20 -22.93 4.28
CA ASP A 96 19.57 -22.53 3.97
C ASP A 96 19.56 -21.03 3.59
N PRO A 97 20.21 -20.13 4.36
CA PRO A 97 20.25 -18.71 4.05
C PRO A 97 20.80 -18.42 2.65
N ALA A 98 21.67 -19.29 2.11
CA ALA A 98 22.22 -19.15 0.77
C ALA A 98 21.18 -19.41 -0.35
N GLN A 99 20.03 -20.02 -0.01
CA GLN A 99 18.95 -20.30 -0.95
C GLN A 99 17.82 -19.27 -0.88
N VAL A 100 17.80 -18.43 0.16
CA VAL A 100 16.83 -17.34 0.26
C VAL A 100 17.11 -16.33 -0.84
N ARG A 101 16.09 -16.06 -1.65
CA ARG A 101 16.17 -15.09 -2.75
C ARG A 101 15.15 -14.01 -2.53
N ASN A 102 15.57 -12.76 -2.72
CA ASN A 102 14.65 -11.66 -2.86
C ASN A 102 14.04 -11.73 -4.27
N PHE A 103 12.73 -11.94 -4.35
CA PHE A 103 11.96 -11.95 -5.59
C PHE A 103 11.54 -10.53 -6.04
N ARG A 104 12.00 -9.50 -5.32
CA ARG A 104 11.92 -8.09 -5.72
C ARG A 104 13.29 -7.58 -6.13
N THR A 105 13.27 -6.52 -6.92
CA THR A 105 14.43 -5.64 -7.03
C THR A 105 14.64 -4.97 -5.66
N PRO A 106 15.84 -5.02 -5.04
CA PRO A 106 16.10 -4.40 -3.74
C PRO A 106 16.27 -2.88 -3.89
N LYS A 107 15.25 -2.20 -4.42
CA LYS A 107 15.21 -0.77 -4.71
C LYS A 107 13.83 -0.22 -4.35
N ALA A 108 13.81 0.99 -3.81
CA ALA A 108 12.57 1.75 -3.61
C ALA A 108 12.13 2.35 -4.97
N ASN A 109 11.51 1.54 -5.83
CA ASN A 109 11.17 1.89 -7.21
C ASN A 109 9.69 1.64 -7.58
N LEU A 110 8.85 1.36 -6.58
CA LEU A 110 7.41 1.14 -6.75
C LEU A 110 7.10 0.00 -7.73
N GLU A 111 7.93 -1.04 -7.76
CA GLU A 111 7.75 -2.20 -8.65
C GLU A 111 6.40 -2.88 -8.37
N GLY A 112 5.97 -2.92 -7.11
CA GLY A 112 4.67 -3.44 -6.71
C GLY A 112 3.47 -2.63 -7.22
N LEU A 113 3.66 -1.36 -7.58
CA LEU A 113 2.63 -0.49 -8.14
C LEU A 113 2.55 -0.65 -9.67
N TYR A 114 3.70 -0.60 -10.35
CA TYR A 114 3.77 -0.57 -11.81
C TYR A 114 3.79 -1.96 -12.47
N GLY A 115 4.09 -3.02 -11.73
CA GLY A 115 4.25 -4.37 -12.29
C GLY A 115 5.27 -4.38 -13.42
N ALA A 116 4.94 -5.05 -14.53
CA ALA A 116 5.77 -5.09 -15.74
C ALA A 116 5.44 -3.98 -16.76
N GLY A 117 4.85 -2.87 -16.32
CA GLY A 117 4.48 -1.74 -17.18
C GLY A 117 3.22 -1.96 -18.01
N PRO A 118 2.79 -0.97 -18.82
CA PRO A 118 1.57 -1.04 -19.63
C PRO A 118 1.53 -2.22 -20.60
N VAL A 119 2.69 -2.68 -21.08
CA VAL A 119 2.79 -3.82 -22.00
C VAL A 119 2.78 -5.16 -21.26
N GLY A 120 3.54 -5.29 -20.17
CA GLY A 120 3.68 -6.56 -19.44
C GLY A 120 2.60 -6.81 -18.40
N SER A 121 1.89 -5.78 -17.95
CA SER A 121 0.80 -5.88 -16.96
C SER A 121 -0.35 -4.93 -17.33
N PRO A 122 -0.94 -5.05 -18.54
CA PRO A 122 -1.92 -4.10 -19.07
C PRO A 122 -3.18 -3.97 -18.20
N TYR A 123 -3.52 -4.98 -17.41
CA TYR A 123 -4.66 -4.98 -16.50
C TYR A 123 -4.53 -3.98 -15.32
N LEU A 124 -3.33 -3.41 -15.11
CA LEU A 124 -3.09 -2.35 -14.11
C LEU A 124 -3.32 -0.93 -14.66
N TYR A 125 -3.54 -0.79 -15.97
CA TYR A 125 -3.52 0.51 -16.66
C TYR A 125 -4.87 0.83 -17.31
N ASP A 126 -5.15 2.11 -17.50
CA ASP A 126 -6.35 2.54 -18.22
C ASP A 126 -6.18 2.29 -19.73
N THR A 127 -7.07 1.51 -20.31
CA THR A 127 -7.05 1.23 -21.76
C THR A 127 -7.27 2.47 -22.64
N GLN A 128 -7.90 3.52 -22.11
CA GLN A 128 -8.14 4.77 -22.82
C GLN A 128 -6.98 5.75 -22.68
N ASP A 129 -6.17 5.60 -21.62
CA ASP A 129 -4.98 6.40 -21.34
C ASP A 129 -3.90 5.50 -20.72
N PRO A 130 -3.11 4.76 -21.53
CA PRO A 130 -2.13 3.79 -21.04
C PRO A 130 -0.99 4.41 -20.22
N ALA A 131 -0.86 5.74 -20.22
CA ALA A 131 0.06 6.44 -19.33
C ALA A 131 -0.45 6.46 -17.88
N LYS A 132 -1.74 6.19 -17.63
CA LYS A 132 -2.35 6.16 -16.30
C LYS A 132 -2.58 4.76 -15.77
N LEU A 133 -2.50 4.65 -14.45
CA LEU A 133 -2.89 3.47 -13.68
C LEU A 133 -4.41 3.44 -13.48
N LEU A 134 -4.98 2.24 -13.48
CA LEU A 134 -6.40 2.00 -13.34
C LEU A 134 -6.83 2.11 -11.87
N LEU A 135 -7.88 2.87 -11.60
CA LEU A 135 -8.58 2.88 -10.33
C LEU A 135 -9.87 2.04 -10.39
N GLY A 136 -10.31 1.56 -9.24
CA GLY A 136 -11.64 0.96 -9.11
C GLY A 136 -12.76 1.97 -9.38
N PRO A 137 -14.00 1.50 -9.59
CA PRO A 137 -15.16 2.36 -9.78
C PRO A 137 -15.27 3.43 -8.69
N GLY A 138 -15.49 4.69 -9.08
CA GLY A 138 -15.57 5.82 -8.15
C GLY A 138 -14.23 6.35 -7.65
N ALA A 139 -13.09 5.77 -8.07
CA ALA A 139 -11.74 6.27 -7.75
C ALA A 139 -11.40 6.30 -6.24
N HIS A 140 -12.06 5.46 -5.43
CA HIS A 140 -11.86 5.34 -3.99
C HIS A 140 -11.29 3.98 -3.56
N ASP A 141 -11.12 3.05 -4.49
CA ASP A 141 -10.57 1.72 -4.25
C ASP A 141 -9.66 1.31 -5.42
N VAL A 142 -8.87 0.26 -5.20
CA VAL A 142 -8.09 -0.40 -6.24
C VAL A 142 -9.03 -1.17 -7.20
N PRO A 143 -8.61 -1.43 -8.45
CA PRO A 143 -9.39 -2.29 -9.33
C PRO A 143 -9.52 -3.69 -8.73
N ARG A 144 -10.72 -4.26 -8.81
CA ARG A 144 -11.02 -5.62 -8.33
C ARG A 144 -11.66 -6.45 -9.45
N ASN A 145 -11.36 -7.75 -9.47
CA ASN A 145 -12.05 -8.66 -10.38
C ASN A 145 -13.50 -8.91 -9.92
N HIS A 146 -14.26 -9.68 -10.70
CA HIS A 146 -15.66 -10.00 -10.40
C HIS A 146 -15.88 -10.81 -9.10
N GLN A 147 -14.81 -11.28 -8.44
CA GLN A 147 -14.84 -11.97 -7.16
C GLN A 147 -14.37 -11.08 -6.00
N GLY A 148 -14.07 -9.81 -6.25
CA GLY A 148 -13.59 -8.86 -5.23
C GLY A 148 -12.09 -8.93 -4.95
N ILE A 149 -11.32 -9.70 -5.72
CA ILE A 149 -9.87 -9.79 -5.55
C ILE A 149 -9.22 -8.56 -6.18
N ALA A 150 -8.38 -7.86 -5.42
CA ALA A 150 -7.63 -6.71 -5.90
C ALA A 150 -6.65 -7.09 -7.02
N LEU A 151 -6.59 -6.24 -8.03
CA LEU A 151 -5.68 -6.34 -9.17
C LEU A 151 -4.51 -5.39 -8.94
N LEU A 152 -3.42 -5.91 -8.39
CA LEU A 152 -2.23 -5.15 -8.01
C LEU A 152 -0.95 -5.85 -8.48
N GLY A 153 0.12 -5.09 -8.72
CA GLY A 153 1.44 -5.64 -9.02
C GLY A 153 2.07 -6.38 -7.83
N ASP A 154 1.68 -6.03 -6.60
CA ASP A 154 1.93 -6.81 -5.39
C ASP A 154 0.60 -7.12 -4.67
N PRO A 155 0.13 -8.38 -4.67
CA PRO A 155 -1.11 -8.75 -4.01
C PRO A 155 -1.05 -8.60 -2.48
N ARG A 156 0.14 -8.47 -1.87
CA ARG A 156 0.28 -8.18 -0.43
C ARG A 156 -0.19 -6.77 -0.08
N ASN A 157 -0.42 -5.91 -1.08
CA ASN A 157 -0.89 -4.56 -0.85
C ASN A 157 -2.43 -4.42 -0.75
N ASP A 158 -3.16 -5.53 -0.56
CA ASP A 158 -4.60 -5.56 -0.21
C ASP A 158 -4.86 -6.33 1.11
N VAL A 159 -3.88 -6.32 2.03
CA VAL A 159 -3.95 -7.05 3.30
C VAL A 159 -4.80 -6.36 4.37
N HIS A 160 -5.06 -5.08 4.25
CA HIS A 160 -5.96 -4.29 5.11
C HIS A 160 -6.26 -2.95 4.44
N LEU A 161 -7.30 -2.27 4.92
CA LEU A 161 -7.80 -1.03 4.33
C LEU A 161 -6.72 0.05 4.15
N PHE A 162 -5.86 0.26 5.15
CA PHE A 162 -4.83 1.30 5.08
C PHE A 162 -3.82 1.02 3.95
N MET A 163 -3.48 -0.24 3.71
CA MET A 163 -2.60 -0.62 2.61
C MET A 163 -3.27 -0.41 1.26
N SER A 164 -4.53 -0.82 1.11
CA SER A 164 -5.29 -0.61 -0.13
C SER A 164 -5.49 0.88 -0.42
N GLN A 165 -5.76 1.70 0.60
CA GLN A 165 -5.90 3.16 0.42
C GLN A 165 -4.56 3.84 0.11
N MET A 166 -3.45 3.33 0.62
CA MET A 166 -2.13 3.81 0.22
C MET A 166 -1.81 3.47 -1.25
N GLN A 167 -2.23 2.30 -1.75
CA GLN A 167 -2.20 2.00 -3.19
C GLN A 167 -3.01 3.02 -4.00
N VAL A 168 -4.26 3.30 -3.60
CA VAL A 168 -5.11 4.31 -4.25
C VAL A 168 -4.42 5.68 -4.26
N ALA A 169 -3.80 6.09 -3.15
CA ALA A 169 -3.08 7.36 -3.06
C ALA A 169 -1.91 7.44 -4.04
N PHE A 170 -1.10 6.38 -4.15
CA PHE A 170 0.02 6.33 -5.10
C PHE A 170 -0.43 6.27 -6.56
N ILE A 171 -1.52 5.54 -6.86
CA ILE A 171 -2.15 5.57 -8.19
C ILE A 171 -2.62 7.00 -8.52
N GLY A 172 -3.30 7.66 -7.58
CA GLY A 172 -3.76 9.03 -7.74
C GLY A 172 -2.61 10.03 -7.92
N LEU A 173 -1.51 9.87 -7.18
CA LEU A 173 -0.28 10.65 -7.36
C LEU A 173 0.26 10.49 -8.79
N HIS A 174 0.45 9.26 -9.25
CA HIS A 174 0.94 8.98 -10.60
C HIS A 174 0.03 9.59 -11.67
N ASN A 175 -1.28 9.35 -11.58
CA ASN A 175 -2.24 9.86 -12.57
C ASN A 175 -2.27 11.40 -12.60
N ARG A 176 -2.11 12.07 -11.46
CA ARG A 176 -1.97 13.54 -11.41
C ARG A 176 -0.65 14.02 -12.02
N LEU A 177 0.44 13.28 -11.82
CA LEU A 177 1.73 13.60 -12.45
C LEU A 177 1.66 13.45 -13.97
N VAL A 178 0.98 12.44 -14.49
CA VAL A 178 0.70 12.29 -15.92
C VAL A 178 0.00 13.54 -16.47
N GLU A 179 -1.09 13.98 -15.82
CA GLU A 179 -1.81 15.18 -16.27
C GLU A 179 -0.97 16.45 -16.19
N ARG A 180 -0.16 16.56 -15.14
CA ARG A 180 0.74 17.70 -14.98
C ARG A 180 1.78 17.73 -16.10
N LEU A 181 2.47 16.63 -16.35
CA LEU A 181 3.49 16.51 -17.38
C LEU A 181 2.91 16.72 -18.78
N ARG A 182 1.70 16.23 -19.03
CA ARG A 182 0.95 16.48 -20.26
C ARG A 182 0.68 17.98 -20.44
N SER A 183 0.27 18.66 -19.37
CA SER A 183 0.06 20.12 -19.37
C SER A 183 1.37 20.90 -19.61
N ASP A 184 2.49 20.35 -19.16
CA ASP A 184 3.84 20.91 -19.38
C ASP A 184 4.39 20.58 -20.79
N GLY A 185 3.65 19.84 -21.62
CA GLY A 185 3.97 19.59 -23.04
C GLY A 185 4.89 18.39 -23.29
N ILE A 186 5.03 17.48 -22.33
CA ILE A 186 5.76 16.22 -22.50
C ILE A 186 5.03 15.33 -23.55
N PRO A 187 5.75 14.70 -24.49
CA PRO A 187 5.16 13.80 -25.48
C PRO A 187 4.41 12.62 -24.83
N GLU A 188 3.31 12.18 -25.46
CA GLU A 188 2.44 11.12 -24.91
C GLU A 188 3.20 9.80 -24.71
N GLU A 189 4.16 9.48 -25.59
CA GLU A 189 5.02 8.31 -25.47
C GLU A 189 5.95 8.32 -24.24
N ASP A 190 6.27 9.50 -23.72
CA ASP A 190 7.19 9.69 -22.60
C ASP A 190 6.46 9.84 -21.26
N LEU A 191 5.17 10.21 -21.27
CA LEU A 191 4.40 10.55 -20.07
C LEU A 191 4.46 9.48 -18.98
N PHE A 192 4.33 8.20 -19.35
CA PHE A 192 4.35 7.11 -18.38
C PHE A 192 5.68 7.04 -17.63
N GLU A 193 6.79 6.99 -18.35
CA GLU A 193 8.12 6.83 -17.74
C GLU A 193 8.52 8.09 -16.96
N GLU A 194 8.15 9.27 -17.47
CA GLU A 194 8.37 10.55 -16.79
C GLU A 194 7.56 10.65 -15.49
N ALA A 195 6.27 10.30 -15.52
CA ALA A 195 5.41 10.28 -14.34
C ALA A 195 5.85 9.22 -13.32
N ARG A 196 6.25 8.04 -13.80
CA ARG A 196 6.81 6.97 -12.97
C ARG A 196 8.09 7.43 -12.27
N ARG A 197 8.99 8.09 -13.00
CA ARG A 197 10.24 8.63 -12.43
C ARG A 197 9.93 9.68 -11.36
N ALA A 198 9.05 10.63 -11.67
CA ALA A 198 8.64 11.66 -10.71
C ALA A 198 7.99 11.08 -9.45
N ALA A 199 7.08 10.12 -9.59
CA ALA A 199 6.44 9.45 -8.45
C ALA A 199 7.46 8.67 -7.61
N THR A 200 8.40 7.99 -8.26
CA THR A 200 9.50 7.27 -7.59
C THR A 200 10.39 8.22 -6.78
N TRP A 201 10.72 9.39 -7.32
CA TRP A 201 11.49 10.40 -6.58
C TRP A 201 10.73 10.96 -5.38
N HIS A 202 9.43 11.23 -5.51
CA HIS A 202 8.63 11.66 -4.36
C HIS A 202 8.59 10.58 -3.28
N TYR A 203 8.40 9.32 -3.66
CA TYR A 203 8.42 8.20 -2.73
C TYR A 203 9.77 8.07 -2.01
N GLN A 204 10.88 8.15 -2.75
CA GLN A 204 12.23 8.12 -2.18
C GLN A 204 12.50 9.32 -1.28
N HIS A 205 12.00 10.50 -1.64
CA HIS A 205 12.10 11.70 -0.82
C HIS A 205 11.38 11.51 0.52
N VAL A 206 10.13 11.02 0.51
CA VAL A 206 9.39 10.71 1.74
C VAL A 206 10.14 9.69 2.60
N ILE A 207 10.76 8.67 1.99
CA ILE A 207 11.57 7.69 2.72
C ILE A 207 12.73 8.39 3.44
N VAL A 208 13.54 9.17 2.72
CA VAL A 208 14.80 9.72 3.24
C VAL A 208 14.59 10.92 4.15
N CYS A 209 13.60 11.77 3.85
CA CYS A 209 13.41 13.05 4.51
C CYS A 209 12.37 13.00 5.64
N GLU A 210 11.47 12.02 5.65
CA GLU A 210 10.40 11.96 6.66
C GLU A 210 10.39 10.63 7.42
N PHE A 211 10.25 9.51 6.70
CA PHE A 211 10.06 8.21 7.32
C PHE A 211 11.30 7.76 8.10
N LEU A 212 12.48 7.79 7.47
CA LEU A 212 13.72 7.34 8.10
C LEU A 212 14.14 8.23 9.29
N PRO A 213 14.09 9.58 9.22
CA PRO A 213 14.36 10.42 10.38
C PRO A 213 13.43 10.14 11.56
N GLY A 214 12.14 9.89 11.29
CA GLY A 214 11.18 9.50 12.33
C GLY A 214 11.42 8.10 12.91
N LEU A 215 11.98 7.18 12.11
CA LEU A 215 12.22 5.80 12.51
C LEU A 215 13.54 5.58 13.27
N VAL A 216 14.63 6.17 12.79
CA VAL A 216 15.99 5.92 13.32
C VAL A 216 16.68 7.16 13.87
N GLY A 217 16.03 8.32 13.80
CA GLY A 217 16.56 9.60 14.28
C GLY A 217 17.24 10.42 13.17
N ALA A 218 17.02 11.74 13.20
CA ALA A 218 17.55 12.67 12.20
C ALA A 218 19.08 12.74 12.16
N GLU A 219 19.75 12.60 13.33
CA GLU A 219 21.21 12.61 13.44
C GLU A 219 21.85 11.47 12.64
N LEU A 220 21.34 10.25 12.79
CA LEU A 220 21.85 9.08 12.07
C LEU A 220 21.65 9.22 10.55
N ILE A 221 20.52 9.79 10.11
CA ILE A 221 20.28 10.02 8.69
C ILE A 221 21.23 11.08 8.13
N ALA A 222 21.48 12.16 8.86
CA ALA A 222 22.46 13.16 8.46
C ALA A 222 23.87 12.55 8.29
N GLU A 223 24.30 11.74 9.26
CA GLU A 223 25.58 11.03 9.20
C GLU A 223 25.68 10.08 8.01
N LEU A 224 24.60 9.36 7.68
CA LEU A 224 24.56 8.44 6.54
C LEU A 224 24.57 9.18 5.20
N MET A 225 23.90 10.34 5.11
CA MET A 225 23.89 11.16 3.89
C MET A 225 25.24 11.82 3.62
N GLU A 226 25.97 12.22 4.66
CA GLU A 226 27.33 12.78 4.53
C GLU A 226 28.38 11.69 4.29
N GLY A 227 28.31 10.60 5.05
CA GLY A 227 29.31 9.53 5.03
C GLY A 227 29.12 8.47 3.95
N GLY A 228 27.94 8.42 3.33
CA GLY A 228 27.57 7.39 2.36
C GLY A 228 27.46 5.98 2.95
N ALA A 229 27.06 5.02 2.10
CA ALA A 229 26.97 3.62 2.49
C ALA A 229 28.39 3.03 2.72
N ARG A 230 28.69 2.62 3.95
CA ARG A 230 30.01 2.08 4.33
C ARG A 230 30.17 0.59 4.05
N LEU A 231 29.09 -0.19 4.16
CA LEU A 231 29.11 -1.65 4.09
C LEU A 231 28.59 -2.21 2.76
N TYR A 232 27.65 -1.52 2.13
CA TYR A 232 27.03 -1.94 0.87
C TYR A 232 27.52 -1.02 -0.25
N ARG A 233 28.12 -1.59 -1.29
CA ARG A 233 28.43 -0.89 -2.54
C ARG A 233 27.30 -1.18 -3.52
N VAL A 234 26.63 -0.13 -3.99
CA VAL A 234 25.56 -0.19 -4.98
C VAL A 234 26.16 -0.19 -6.38
#